data_AF-A0A849SHH4-F1
#
_entry.id   AF-A0A849SHH4-F1
#
_cell.length_a   1.000
_cell.length_b   1.000
_cell.length_c   1.000
_cell.angle_alpha   90.00
_cell.angle_beta   90.00
_cell.angle_gamma   90.00
#
_symmetry.space_group_name_H-M   'P 1'
#
loop_
_entity.id
_entity.type
_entity.pdbx_description
1 polymer ?
#
loop_
_entity_poly.entity_id
_entity_poly.type
_entity_poly.pdbx_seq_one_letter_code
_entity_poly.pdbx_strand_id
1 'polypeptide(L)'
;MATFTAPEQGKVRTTLYLTQENRERLDRIPRGKKTALMNKAIAAALEEIEREENAQKFLKMLETIQPVKTELSSEQMVRMLREEKEQELLDHKMKHAE
;
A
#
# COMPACT_ATOMS: atom_id res chain seq x y z
N MET A 1 -0.53 7.41 -45.76
CA MET A 1 -0.15 8.32 -44.65
C MET A 1 -0.47 7.62 -43.35
N ALA A 2 0.55 7.25 -42.57
CA ALA A 2 0.36 6.60 -41.27
C ALA A 2 0.30 7.69 -40.20
N THR A 3 -0.89 7.91 -39.63
CA THR A 3 -1.06 8.78 -38.45
C THR A 3 -0.49 8.06 -37.24
N PHE A 4 0.73 8.44 -36.84
CA PHE A 4 1.28 8.10 -35.54
C PHE A 4 0.51 8.90 -34.48
N THR A 5 -0.42 8.24 -33.79
CA THR A 5 -1.02 8.79 -32.57
C THR A 5 0.04 8.80 -31.48
N ALA A 6 0.18 9.96 -30.81
CA ALA A 6 1.12 10.19 -29.73
C ALA A 6 1.02 9.10 -28.63
N PRO A 7 2.13 8.74 -27.95
CA PRO A 7 2.09 7.77 -26.88
C PRO A 7 1.24 8.32 -25.73
N GLU A 8 0.15 7.64 -25.39
CA GLU A 8 -0.50 7.85 -24.10
C GLU A 8 0.52 7.56 -23.00
N GLN A 9 0.99 8.62 -22.36
CA GLN A 9 2.03 8.59 -21.33
C GLN A 9 1.59 7.60 -20.23
N GLY A 10 2.42 6.57 -19.98
CA GLY A 10 2.21 5.58 -18.91
C GLY A 10 1.72 4.19 -19.36
N LYS A 11 1.41 3.96 -20.64
CA LYS A 11 1.05 2.60 -21.12
C LYS A 11 2.29 1.80 -21.49
N VAL A 12 2.55 0.71 -20.76
CA VAL A 12 3.60 -0.26 -21.09
C VAL A 12 3.00 -1.42 -21.87
N ARG A 13 3.60 -1.79 -23.00
CA ARG A 13 3.19 -2.96 -23.77
C ARG A 13 3.79 -4.21 -23.13
N THR A 14 2.94 -5.04 -22.55
CA THR A 14 3.33 -6.30 -21.90
C THR A 14 2.69 -7.48 -22.63
N THR A 15 3.46 -8.55 -22.82
CA THR A 15 2.97 -9.82 -23.39
C THR A 15 2.73 -10.80 -22.26
N LEU A 16 1.54 -11.39 -22.20
CA LEU A 16 1.14 -12.35 -21.18
C LEU A 16 0.60 -13.61 -21.86
N TYR A 17 0.89 -14.78 -21.28
CA TYR A 17 0.24 -16.01 -21.68
C TYR A 17 -1.13 -16.11 -21.00
N LEU A 18 -2.15 -16.43 -21.79
CA LEU A 18 -3.52 -16.63 -21.32
C LEU A 18 -3.90 -18.09 -21.53
N THR A 19 -4.74 -18.61 -20.66
CA THR A 19 -5.39 -19.91 -20.92
C THR A 19 -6.30 -19.80 -22.13
N GLN A 20 -6.53 -20.93 -22.81
CA GLN A 20 -7.44 -21.04 -23.95
C GLN A 20 -8.82 -20.41 -23.63
N GLU A 21 -9.38 -20.78 -22.49
CA GLU A 21 -10.68 -20.29 -22.01
C GLU A 21 -10.70 -18.77 -21.81
N ASN A 22 -9.66 -18.20 -21.18
CA ASN A 22 -9.59 -16.76 -20.94
C ASN A 22 -9.42 -15.98 -22.24
N ARG A 23 -8.67 -16.53 -23.21
CA ARG A 23 -8.55 -15.94 -24.54
C ARG A 23 -9.90 -15.88 -25.24
N GLU A 24 -10.66 -16.98 -25.25
CA GLU A 24 -11.98 -17.03 -25.88
C GLU A 24 -12.97 -16.05 -25.23
N ARG A 25 -12.95 -15.94 -23.90
CA ARG A 25 -13.77 -14.97 -23.16
C ARG A 25 -13.37 -13.53 -23.47
N LEU A 26 -12.07 -13.25 -23.55
CA LEU A 26 -11.56 -11.92 -23.94
C LEU A 26 -11.88 -11.59 -25.40
N ASP A 27 -11.93 -12.58 -26.29
CA ASP A 27 -12.25 -12.39 -27.70
C ASP A 27 -13.70 -12.02 -27.97
N ARG A 28 -14.62 -12.38 -27.06
CA ARG A 28 -16.03 -11.94 -27.10
C ARG A 28 -16.22 -10.47 -26.75
N ILE A 29 -15.21 -9.81 -26.18
CA ILE A 29 -15.29 -8.39 -25.79
C ILE A 29 -14.98 -7.49 -26.98
N PRO A 30 -15.73 -6.38 -27.16
CA PRO A 30 -15.48 -5.42 -28.23
C PRO A 30 -14.05 -4.88 -28.23
N ARG A 31 -13.50 -4.70 -29.43
CA ARG A 31 -12.16 -4.14 -29.65
C ARG A 31 -12.07 -2.75 -28.98
N GLY A 32 -10.97 -2.50 -28.28
CA GLY A 32 -10.75 -1.28 -27.49
C GLY A 32 -11.10 -1.38 -26.00
N LYS A 33 -11.97 -2.32 -25.59
CA LYS A 33 -12.30 -2.53 -24.16
C LYS A 33 -11.48 -3.62 -23.47
N LYS A 34 -10.82 -4.49 -24.23
CA LYS A 34 -10.02 -5.62 -23.70
C LYS A 34 -8.92 -5.15 -22.75
N THR A 35 -8.13 -4.16 -23.16
CA THR A 35 -7.05 -3.60 -22.34
C THR A 35 -7.56 -2.94 -21.06
N ALA A 36 -8.68 -2.20 -21.14
CA ALA A 36 -9.29 -1.59 -19.97
C ALA A 36 -9.79 -2.65 -18.96
N LEU A 37 -10.41 -3.72 -19.46
CA LEU A 37 -10.88 -4.83 -18.62
C LEU A 37 -9.70 -5.58 -17.98
N MET A 38 -8.64 -5.85 -18.73
CA MET A 38 -7.43 -6.48 -18.19
C MET A 38 -6.80 -5.62 -17.09
N ASN A 39 -6.62 -4.33 -17.34
CA ASN A 39 -6.04 -3.43 -16.34
C ASN A 39 -6.91 -3.36 -15.08
N LYS A 40 -8.24 -3.32 -15.22
CA LYS A 40 -9.16 -3.35 -14.08
C LYS A 40 -9.07 -4.67 -13.28
N ALA A 41 -9.00 -5.80 -13.98
CA ALA A 41 -8.88 -7.11 -13.34
C ALA A 41 -7.54 -7.26 -12.60
N ILE A 42 -6.44 -6.79 -13.21
CA ILE A 42 -5.11 -6.79 -12.61
C ILE A 42 -5.10 -5.89 -11.36
N ALA A 43 -5.66 -4.68 -11.45
CA ALA A 43 -5.72 -3.76 -10.31
C ALA A 43 -6.50 -4.36 -9.12
N ALA A 44 -7.65 -4.99 -9.40
CA ALA A 44 -8.44 -5.64 -8.36
C ALA A 44 -7.68 -6.81 -7.70
N ALA A 45 -7.01 -7.64 -8.50
CA ALA A 45 -6.22 -8.75 -7.99
C ALA A 45 -5.02 -8.28 -7.15
N LEU A 46 -4.35 -7.19 -7.56
CA LEU A 46 -3.25 -6.60 -6.79
C LEU A 46 -3.73 -6.01 -5.47
N GLU A 47 -4.88 -5.32 -5.47
CA GLU A 47 -5.47 -4.77 -4.23
C GLU A 47 -5.84 -5.89 -3.24
N GLU A 48 -6.35 -7.02 -3.73
CA GLU A 48 -6.64 -8.20 -2.90
C GLU A 48 -5.37 -8.78 -2.25
N ILE A 49 -4.30 -8.95 -3.05
CA ILE A 49 -2.99 -9.38 -2.53
C ILE A 49 -2.47 -8.40 -1.48
N GLU A 50 -2.53 -7.10 -1.74
CA GLU A 50 -2.08 -6.08 -0.77
C GLU A 50 -2.88 -6.12 0.54
N ARG A 51 -4.20 -6.35 0.46
CA ARG A 51 -5.04 -6.52 1.66
C ARG A 51 -4.65 -7.76 2.45
N GLU A 52 -4.39 -8.88 1.79
CA GLU A 52 -3.93 -10.11 2.44
C GLU A 52 -2.57 -9.91 3.11
N GLU A 53 -1.62 -9.27 2.41
CA GLU A 53 -0.31 -8.94 2.99
C GLU A 53 -0.43 -8.01 4.19
N ASN A 54 -1.29 -7.00 4.11
CA ASN A 54 -1.52 -6.08 5.21
C ASN A 54 -2.19 -6.76 6.40
N ALA A 55 -3.12 -7.70 6.16
CA ALA A 55 -3.71 -8.51 7.22
C ALA A 55 -2.65 -9.38 7.91
N GLN A 56 -1.74 -10.00 7.15
CA GLN A 56 -0.64 -10.77 7.73
C GLN A 56 0.34 -9.90 8.52
N LYS A 57 0.67 -8.71 8.01
CA LYS A 57 1.49 -7.73 8.74
C LYS A 57 0.80 -7.29 10.04
N PHE A 58 -0.50 -7.07 10.00
CA PHE A 58 -1.29 -6.71 11.18
C PHE A 58 -1.29 -7.83 12.23
N LEU A 59 -1.49 -9.08 11.83
CA LEU A 59 -1.41 -10.23 12.74
C LEU A 59 -0.01 -10.36 13.37
N LYS A 60 1.05 -10.17 12.59
CA LYS A 60 2.42 -10.14 13.13
C LYS A 60 2.63 -9.00 14.13
N MET A 61 2.04 -7.83 13.89
CA MET A 61 2.11 -6.72 14.87
C MET A 61 1.40 -7.10 16.17
N LEU A 62 0.25 -7.78 16.11
CA LEU A 62 -0.46 -8.25 17.31
C LEU A 62 0.38 -9.23 18.15
N GLU A 63 1.15 -10.12 17.51
CA GLU A 63 2.06 -11.03 18.22
C GLU A 63 3.16 -10.28 18.99
N THR A 64 3.53 -9.09 18.52
CA THR A 64 4.53 -8.24 19.19
C THR A 64 3.97 -7.33 20.28
N ILE A 65 2.63 -7.28 20.45
CA ILE A 65 2.01 -6.47 21.50
C ILE A 65 2.27 -7.15 22.85
N GLN A 66 3.15 -6.53 23.63
CA GLN A 66 3.33 -6.90 25.03
C GLN A 66 2.07 -6.53 25.82
N PRO A 67 1.66 -7.34 26.81
CA PRO A 67 0.54 -7.01 27.68
C PRO A 67 0.78 -5.66 28.33
N VAL A 68 -0.21 -4.77 28.24
CA VAL A 68 -0.15 -3.43 28.82
C VAL A 68 0.03 -3.58 30.33
N LYS A 69 1.13 -3.05 30.87
CA LYS A 69 1.35 -2.98 32.31
C LYS A 69 0.24 -2.11 32.92
N THR A 70 -0.63 -2.72 33.70
CA THR A 70 -1.79 -2.06 34.34
C THR A 70 -1.41 -1.19 35.54
N GLU A 71 -0.12 -1.09 35.84
CA GLU A 71 0.42 -0.33 36.98
C GLU A 71 0.28 1.18 36.82
N LEU A 72 0.07 1.68 35.58
CA LEU A 72 -0.06 3.10 35.28
C LEU A 72 -1.45 3.42 34.71
N SER A 73 -2.08 4.46 35.26
CA SER A 73 -3.30 5.03 34.70
C SER A 73 -3.02 5.67 33.33
N SER A 74 -4.02 5.67 32.44
CA SER A 74 -3.95 6.33 31.13
C SER A 74 -3.52 7.80 31.23
N GLU A 75 -3.94 8.51 32.28
CA GLU A 75 -3.52 9.90 32.51
C GLU A 75 -2.04 10.04 32.87
N GLN A 76 -1.49 9.08 33.62
CA GLN A 76 -0.09 9.07 34.00
C GLN A 76 0.81 8.75 32.79
N MET A 77 0.39 7.81 31.93
CA MET A 77 1.10 7.51 30.68
C MET A 77 1.15 8.72 29.74
N VAL A 78 0.05 9.48 29.62
CA VAL A 78 0.02 10.69 28.79
C VAL A 78 0.94 11.78 29.34
N ARG A 79 1.06 11.92 30.66
CA ARG A 79 2.01 12.87 31.27
C ARG A 79 3.46 12.48 30.99
N MET A 80 3.82 11.21 31.19
CA MET A 80 5.17 10.70 30.89
C MET A 80 5.56 10.91 29.43
N LEU A 81 4.65 10.63 28.47
CA LEU A 81 4.91 10.87 27.04
C LEU A 81 5.11 12.35 26.69
N ARG A 82 4.47 13.28 27.44
CA ARG A 82 4.67 14.72 27.25
C ARG A 82 6.00 15.17 27.83
N GLU A 83 6.33 14.70 29.02
CA GLU A 83 7.59 15.01 29.70
C GLU A 83 8.81 14.48 28.90
N GLU A 84 8.73 13.26 28.37
CA GLU A 84 9.78 12.70 27.49
C GLU A 84 9.95 13.51 26.19
N LYS A 85 8.85 13.91 25.54
CA LYS A 85 8.92 14.77 24.35
C LYS A 85 9.49 16.15 24.64
N GLU A 86 9.20 16.72 25.80
CA GLU A 86 9.77 18.00 26.23
C GLU A 86 11.27 17.87 26.48
N GLN A 87 11.73 16.76 27.05
CA GLN A 87 13.16 16.46 27.20
C GLN A 87 13.89 16.31 25.86
N GLU A 88 13.34 15.55 24.91
CA GLU A 88 13.93 15.42 23.56
C GLU A 88 14.07 16.78 22.85
N LEU A 89 13.08 17.65 22.99
CA LEU A 89 13.09 19.00 22.41
C LEU A 89 14.13 19.91 23.07
N LEU A 90 14.35 19.79 24.37
CA LEU A 90 15.38 20.53 25.10
C LEU A 90 16.79 20.05 24.70
N ASP A 91 17.00 18.74 24.64
CA ASP A 91 18.27 18.15 24.22
C ASP A 91 18.64 18.49 22.77
N HIS A 92 17.65 18.52 21.87
CA HIS A 92 17.86 18.95 20.50
C HIS A 92 18.22 20.44 20.43
N LYS A 93 17.57 21.31 21.22
CA LYS A 93 17.91 22.75 21.27
C LYS A 93 19.31 23.01 21.83
N MET A 94 19.75 22.26 22.83
CA MET A 94 21.09 22.39 23.42
C MET A 94 22.20 21.97 22.43
N LYS A 95 21.95 20.97 21.57
CA LYS A 95 22.90 20.53 20.52
C LYS A 95 23.08 21.50 19.35
N HIS A 96 22.13 22.41 19.11
CA HIS A 96 22.19 23.42 18.04
C HIS A 96 22.60 24.81 18.57
N ALA A 97 23.03 24.91 19.83
CA ALA A 97 23.47 26.15 20.47
C ALA A 97 25.00 26.23 20.68
N GLU A 98 25.76 25.21 20.22
CA GLU A 98 27.23 25.21 20.09
C GLU A 98 27.65 25.50 18.65
#